data_AF-A0A1M4V5D5-F1
#
_entry.id   AF-A0A1M4V5D5-F1
#
_cell.length_a   1.000
_cell.length_b   1.000
_cell.length_c   1.000
_cell.angle_alpha   90.00
_cell.angle_beta   90.00
_cell.angle_gamma   90.00
#
_symmetry.space_group_name_H-M   'P 1'
#
loop_
_entity.id
_entity.type
_entity.pdbx_description
1 polymer ?
#
loop_
_entity_poly.entity_id
_entity_poly.type
_entity_poly.pdbx_seq_one_letter_code
_entity_poly.pdbx_strand_id
1 'polypeptide(L)'
;MAEIDISQLEAFKDSLSKRADWNDFVEANARELAARFLRKVIKRTPVGDGTFEYEPGNKELQRLTNGGTLRRGWTVKTEEEAAGGRAPSAIAHAATLKISKRGRNYAVTLVNPCHYASYVEYGHRQTPGRFVPAIGKRLKKSWVRGQFMMTKSAKELNKEAPKVIQRRLDAYLREVLNGK
;
A
#
# COMPACT_ATOMS: atom_id res chain seq x y z
N MET A 1 43.33 -4.82 -39.75
CA MET A 1 42.20 -4.95 -38.80
C MET A 1 41.01 -4.26 -39.44
N ALA A 2 39.87 -4.92 -39.57
CA ALA A 2 38.67 -4.28 -40.09
C ALA A 2 38.16 -3.27 -39.06
N GLU A 3 37.97 -2.02 -39.49
CA GLU A 3 37.40 -0.97 -38.66
C GLU A 3 35.88 -1.19 -38.62
N ILE A 4 35.34 -1.40 -37.42
CA ILE A 4 33.91 -1.66 -37.22
C ILE A 4 33.20 -0.31 -37.12
N ASP A 5 32.21 -0.07 -37.97
CA ASP A 5 31.34 1.11 -37.87
C ASP A 5 30.46 1.00 -36.62
N ILE A 6 30.73 1.87 -35.64
CA ILE A 6 30.02 1.97 -34.36
C ILE A 6 29.13 3.21 -34.27
N SER A 7 29.00 3.98 -35.34
CA SER A 7 28.30 5.29 -35.33
C SER A 7 26.86 5.17 -34.85
N GLN A 8 26.16 4.10 -35.24
CA GLN A 8 24.79 3.82 -34.76
C GLN A 8 24.73 3.46 -33.27
N LEU A 9 25.76 2.76 -32.77
CA LEU A 9 25.84 2.38 -31.36
C LEU A 9 26.12 3.60 -30.47
N GLU A 10 26.92 4.54 -30.96
CA GLU A 10 27.17 5.83 -30.31
C GLU A 10 25.91 6.69 -30.29
N ALA A 11 25.17 6.76 -31.40
CA ALA A 11 23.88 7.46 -31.45
C ALA A 11 22.85 6.86 -30.47
N PHE A 12 22.83 5.53 -30.31
CA PHE A 12 22.00 4.84 -29.32
C PHE A 12 22.43 5.14 -27.88
N LYS A 13 23.74 5.13 -27.59
CA LYS A 13 24.26 5.53 -26.27
C LYS A 13 23.88 6.97 -25.94
N ASP A 14 23.94 7.86 -26.92
CA ASP A 14 23.62 9.27 -26.74
C ASP A 14 22.12 9.53 -26.56
N SER A 15 21.25 8.74 -27.20
CA SER A 15 19.81 8.82 -26.94
C SER A 15 19.46 8.38 -25.51
N LEU A 16 20.15 7.35 -24.99
CA LEU A 16 20.01 6.90 -23.60
C LEU A 16 20.55 7.92 -22.58
N SER A 17 21.64 8.62 -22.89
CA SER A 17 22.30 9.55 -21.97
C SER A 17 21.64 10.94 -21.91
N LYS A 18 20.90 11.33 -22.95
CA LYS A 18 20.27 12.66 -23.08
C LYS A 18 19.08 12.92 -22.16
N ARG A 19 18.52 11.92 -21.46
CA ARG A 19 17.48 12.17 -20.45
C ARG A 19 18.06 12.18 -19.03
N ALA A 20 17.89 13.31 -18.34
CA ALA A 20 17.52 13.28 -16.94
C ALA A 20 16.25 12.41 -16.87
N ASP A 21 16.37 11.17 -16.41
CA ASP A 21 15.89 10.81 -15.08
C ASP A 21 15.66 9.30 -14.92
N TRP A 22 16.75 8.51 -15.01
CA TRP A 22 16.69 7.12 -14.57
C TRP A 22 16.22 7.02 -13.11
N ASN A 23 16.55 8.01 -12.28
CA ASN A 23 16.07 8.09 -10.91
C ASN A 23 14.55 8.29 -10.88
N ASP A 24 13.98 9.26 -11.61
CA ASP A 24 12.52 9.45 -11.63
C ASP A 24 11.79 8.26 -12.24
N PHE A 25 12.37 7.59 -13.24
CA PHE A 25 11.79 6.35 -13.75
C PHE A 25 11.67 5.31 -12.62
N VAL A 26 12.76 5.07 -11.88
CA VAL A 26 12.76 4.12 -10.76
C VAL A 26 11.80 4.58 -9.66
N GLU A 27 11.78 5.87 -9.32
CA GLU A 27 10.88 6.44 -8.33
C GLU A 27 9.41 6.32 -8.73
N ALA A 28 9.07 6.59 -10.00
CA ALA A 28 7.72 6.45 -10.53
C ALA A 28 7.26 4.98 -10.50
N ASN A 29 8.16 4.04 -10.80
CA ASN A 29 7.89 2.61 -10.65
C ASN A 29 7.68 2.23 -9.18
N ALA A 30 8.47 2.77 -8.25
CA ALA A 30 8.30 2.54 -6.82
C ALA A 30 6.93 3.03 -6.32
N ARG A 31 6.50 4.24 -6.73
CA ARG A 31 5.16 4.78 -6.42
C ARG A 31 4.04 3.93 -7.01
N GLU A 32 4.19 3.44 -8.24
CA GLU A 32 3.20 2.56 -8.88
C GLU A 32 3.06 1.22 -8.13
N LEU A 33 4.19 0.60 -7.74
CA LEU A 33 4.18 -0.62 -6.95
C LEU A 33 3.57 -0.39 -5.56
N ALA A 34 3.87 0.74 -4.90
CA ALA A 34 3.26 1.12 -3.64
C ALA A 34 1.73 1.30 -3.78
N ALA A 35 1.26 1.98 -4.83
CA ALA A 35 -0.17 2.14 -5.10
C ALA A 35 -0.87 0.80 -5.35
N ARG A 36 -0.22 -0.15 -6.05
CA ARG A 36 -0.73 -1.52 -6.22
C ARG A 36 -0.78 -2.28 -4.92
N PHE A 37 0.27 -2.21 -4.10
CA PHE A 37 0.29 -2.80 -2.78
C PHE A 37 -0.88 -2.29 -1.93
N LEU A 38 -1.04 -0.96 -1.85
CA LEU A 38 -2.09 -0.29 -1.10
C LEU A 38 -3.48 -0.75 -1.54
N ARG A 39 -3.76 -0.78 -2.85
CA ARG A 39 -5.04 -1.31 -3.38
C ARG A 39 -5.31 -2.75 -2.92
N LYS A 40 -4.29 -3.62 -2.99
CA LYS A 40 -4.40 -5.03 -2.60
C LYS A 40 -4.63 -5.20 -1.11
N VAL A 41 -3.88 -4.49 -0.26
CA VAL A 41 -4.00 -4.61 1.21
C VAL A 41 -5.31 -4.00 1.71
N ILE A 42 -5.72 -2.85 1.17
CA ILE A 42 -7.00 -2.19 1.50
C ILE A 42 -8.18 -3.09 1.16
N LYS A 43 -8.14 -3.78 0.01
CA LYS A 43 -9.20 -4.73 -0.39
C LYS A 43 -9.29 -5.92 0.57
N ARG A 44 -8.17 -6.35 1.15
CA ARG A 44 -8.12 -7.49 2.08
C ARG A 44 -8.38 -7.11 3.54
N THR A 45 -8.38 -5.82 3.85
CA THR A 45 -8.51 -5.36 5.21
C THR A 45 -9.95 -5.49 5.67
N PRO A 46 -10.22 -6.26 6.75
CA PRO A 46 -11.57 -6.43 7.26
C PRO A 46 -12.09 -5.11 7.80
N VAL A 47 -13.40 -4.94 7.70
CA VAL A 47 -14.14 -3.78 8.20
C VAL A 47 -15.13 -4.31 9.22
N GLY A 48 -15.06 -3.82 10.45
CA GLY A 48 -16.09 -4.10 11.46
C GLY A 48 -17.37 -3.32 11.16
N ASP A 49 -18.50 -3.78 11.70
CA ASP A 49 -19.84 -3.25 11.39
C ASP A 49 -20.10 -1.83 11.95
N GLY A 50 -19.21 -1.32 12.81
CA GLY A 50 -19.39 -0.04 13.52
C GLY A 50 -20.34 -0.17 14.72
N THR A 51 -20.47 0.90 15.50
CA THR A 51 -21.45 0.99 16.60
C THR A 51 -22.42 2.15 16.36
N PHE A 52 -23.69 1.93 16.70
CA PHE A 52 -24.78 2.89 16.57
C PHE A 52 -25.51 3.00 17.92
N GLU A 53 -25.96 4.20 18.27
CA GLU A 53 -26.76 4.48 19.46
C GLU A 53 -27.95 5.35 19.08
N TYR A 54 -29.02 5.25 19.87
CA TYR A 54 -30.16 6.13 19.75
C TYR A 54 -29.92 7.39 20.58
N GLU A 55 -30.06 8.56 19.96
CA GLU A 55 -30.15 9.81 20.73
C GLU A 55 -31.50 9.87 21.45
N PRO A 56 -31.54 10.13 22.78
CA PRO A 56 -32.79 10.31 23.50
C PRO A 56 -33.60 11.47 22.89
N GLY A 57 -34.75 11.16 22.28
CA GLY A 57 -35.63 12.14 21.63
C GLY A 57 -35.55 12.16 20.10
N ASN A 58 -34.59 11.46 19.48
CA ASN A 58 -34.48 11.31 18.03
C ASN A 58 -34.70 9.85 17.62
N LYS A 59 -35.53 9.60 16.60
CA LYS A 59 -35.80 8.23 16.09
C LYS A 59 -34.69 7.73 15.15
N GLU A 60 -33.73 8.57 14.80
CA GLU A 60 -32.60 8.21 13.94
C GLU A 60 -31.42 7.64 14.74
N LEU A 61 -30.83 6.56 14.23
CA LEU A 61 -29.62 5.95 14.78
C LEU A 61 -28.42 6.87 14.54
N GLN A 62 -27.83 7.40 15.61
CA GLN A 62 -26.54 8.06 15.53
C GLN A 62 -25.40 7.04 15.51
N ARG A 63 -24.45 7.25 14.61
CA ARG A 63 -23.33 6.33 14.39
C ARG A 63 -22.14 6.73 15.27
N LEU A 64 -21.92 6.04 16.39
CA LEU A 64 -20.85 6.33 17.35
C LEU A 64 -19.45 6.03 16.79
N THR A 65 -19.29 4.89 16.09
CA THR A 65 -17.99 4.53 15.54
C THR A 65 -18.09 4.06 14.10
N ASN A 66 -17.26 4.66 13.26
CA ASN A 66 -17.09 4.26 11.88
C ASN A 66 -16.27 2.98 11.83
N GLY A 67 -16.92 1.85 11.57
CA GLY A 67 -16.24 0.65 11.10
C GLY A 67 -15.19 0.95 10.02
N GLY A 68 -14.09 0.20 10.00
CA GLY A 68 -13.08 0.32 8.94
C GLY A 68 -11.95 1.31 9.18
N THR A 69 -11.71 1.72 10.43
CA THR A 69 -10.53 2.52 10.83
C THR A 69 -9.24 1.87 10.32
N LEU A 70 -9.06 0.56 10.56
CA LEU A 70 -7.90 -0.18 10.06
C LEU A 70 -7.72 -0.10 8.54
N ARG A 71 -8.83 -0.14 7.78
CA ARG A 71 -8.82 -0.06 6.32
C ARG A 71 -8.37 1.33 5.84
N ARG A 72 -8.83 2.37 6.52
CA ARG A 72 -8.44 3.78 6.26
C ARG A 72 -7.00 4.06 6.71
N GLY A 73 -6.53 3.40 7.76
CA GLY A 73 -5.17 3.49 8.29
C GLY A 73 -4.07 3.27 7.25
N TRP A 74 -4.33 2.55 6.16
CA TRP A 74 -3.35 2.35 5.10
C TRP A 74 -2.99 3.59 4.29
N THR A 75 -3.77 4.67 4.37
CA THR A 75 -3.56 5.87 3.56
C THR A 75 -3.54 7.17 4.36
N VAL A 76 -3.41 7.09 5.69
CA VAL A 76 -3.36 8.24 6.61
C VAL A 76 -2.19 8.11 7.57
N LYS A 77 -1.83 9.21 8.26
CA LYS A 77 -0.62 9.23 9.09
C LYS A 77 -0.88 8.82 10.53
N THR A 78 -2.08 9.06 11.04
CA THR A 78 -2.43 8.78 12.44
C THR A 78 -3.72 7.97 12.57
N GLU A 79 -3.93 7.36 13.74
CA GLU A 79 -5.14 6.58 14.02
C GLU A 79 -6.37 7.48 14.14
N GLU A 80 -6.21 8.71 14.61
CA GLU A 80 -7.29 9.71 14.72
C GLU A 80 -7.81 10.11 13.35
N GLU A 81 -6.91 10.37 12.39
CA GLU A 81 -7.29 10.63 10.99
C GLU A 81 -8.05 9.42 10.40
N ALA A 82 -7.58 8.21 10.69
CA ALA A 82 -8.24 6.97 10.25
C ALA A 82 -9.64 6.82 10.87
N ALA A 83 -9.83 7.22 12.13
CA ALA A 83 -11.11 7.17 12.82
C ALA A 83 -12.09 8.21 12.27
N GLY A 84 -11.60 9.37 11.84
CA GLY A 84 -12.37 10.50 11.28
C GLY A 84 -13.14 10.21 9.98
N GLY A 85 -13.01 9.00 9.42
CA GLY A 85 -13.89 8.50 8.36
C GLY A 85 -13.52 8.89 6.93
N ARG A 86 -12.57 9.83 6.74
CA ARG A 86 -12.05 10.20 5.42
C ARG A 86 -10.64 9.67 5.25
N ALA A 87 -10.34 9.12 4.07
CA ALA A 87 -9.00 8.66 3.73
C ALA A 87 -8.74 8.89 2.24
N PRO A 88 -7.53 9.32 1.84
CA PRO A 88 -7.19 9.52 0.44
C PRO A 88 -7.12 8.18 -0.29
N SER A 89 -7.19 8.24 -1.63
CA SER A 89 -7.06 7.06 -2.48
C SER A 89 -5.64 6.47 -2.37
N ALA A 90 -5.52 5.18 -2.68
CA ALA A 90 -4.23 4.49 -2.70
C ALA A 90 -3.20 5.17 -3.62
N ILE A 91 -3.66 5.72 -4.76
CA ILE A 91 -2.80 6.42 -5.73
C ILE A 91 -2.36 7.77 -5.15
N ALA A 92 -3.29 8.55 -4.61
CA ALA A 92 -2.99 9.85 -4.01
C ALA A 92 -2.03 9.71 -2.83
N HIS A 93 -2.23 8.71 -1.97
CA HIS A 93 -1.30 8.45 -0.86
C HIS A 93 0.06 7.97 -1.38
N ALA A 94 0.10 7.06 -2.35
CA ALA A 94 1.38 6.57 -2.91
C ALA A 94 2.22 7.70 -3.52
N ALA A 95 1.58 8.71 -4.10
CA ALA A 95 2.28 9.87 -4.67
C ALA A 95 3.01 10.72 -3.60
N THR A 96 2.53 10.75 -2.36
CA THR A 96 3.13 11.53 -1.26
C THR A 96 4.23 10.79 -0.50
N LEU A 97 4.43 9.50 -0.79
CA LEU A 97 5.43 8.68 -0.10
C LEU A 97 6.85 9.14 -0.43
N LYS A 98 7.64 9.32 0.64
CA LYS A 98 9.07 9.59 0.52
C LYS A 98 9.80 8.31 0.08
N ILE A 99 10.53 8.42 -1.02
CA ILE A 99 11.37 7.34 -1.51
C ILE A 99 12.78 7.55 -0.96
N SER A 100 13.32 6.50 -0.34
CA SER A 100 14.69 6.51 0.17
C SER A 100 15.61 5.76 -0.77
N LYS A 101 16.66 6.43 -1.25
CA LYS A 101 17.71 5.82 -2.07
C LYS A 101 18.88 5.41 -1.17
N ARG A 102 19.26 4.13 -1.23
CA ARG A 102 20.44 3.59 -0.55
C ARG A 102 21.30 2.85 -1.56
N GLY A 103 22.32 3.54 -2.07
CA GLY A 103 23.16 3.02 -3.17
C GLY A 103 22.34 2.79 -4.43
N ARG A 104 22.20 1.52 -4.84
CA ARG A 104 21.39 1.10 -6.00
C ARG A 104 19.94 0.75 -5.65
N ASN A 105 19.60 0.70 -4.37
CA ASN A 105 18.28 0.27 -3.92
C ASN A 105 17.38 1.47 -3.62
N TYR A 106 16.10 1.35 -4.01
CA TYR A 106 15.05 2.31 -3.70
C TYR A 106 14.06 1.63 -2.77
N ALA A 107 13.74 2.29 -1.66
CA ALA A 107 12.86 1.77 -0.63
C ALA A 107 11.75 2.77 -0.30
N VAL A 108 10.53 2.24 -0.22
CA VAL A 108 9.33 2.95 0.21
C VAL A 108 8.78 2.24 1.44
N THR A 109 8.47 3.01 2.47
CA THR A 109 7.94 2.49 3.73
C THR A 109 6.45 2.77 3.82
N LEU A 110 5.66 1.72 4.03
CA LEU A 110 4.22 1.81 4.27
C LEU A 110 3.93 1.40 5.71
N VAL A 111 3.15 2.22 6.43
CA VAL A 111 2.80 2.01 7.83
C VAL A 111 1.30 2.17 7.98
N ASN A 112 0.68 1.27 8.74
CA ASN A 112 -0.68 1.47 9.24
C ASN A 112 -0.57 1.97 10.70
N PRO A 113 -1.09 3.16 11.04
CA PRO A 113 -0.91 3.74 12.36
C PRO A 113 -1.79 3.09 13.43
N CYS A 114 -2.76 2.25 13.07
CA CYS A 114 -3.62 1.61 14.06
C CYS A 114 -2.82 0.66 14.96
N HIS A 115 -2.85 0.92 16.26
CA HIS A 115 -2.07 0.16 17.25
C HIS A 115 -2.38 -1.35 17.25
N TYR A 116 -3.57 -1.76 16.79
CA TYR A 116 -4.00 -3.15 16.72
C TYR A 116 -3.78 -3.82 15.35
N ALA A 117 -3.18 -3.14 14.37
CA ALA A 117 -3.01 -3.65 13.01
C ALA A 117 -2.23 -4.99 12.98
N SER A 118 -1.21 -5.12 13.81
CA SER A 118 -0.38 -6.34 13.92
C SER A 118 -1.19 -7.56 14.41
N TYR A 119 -2.11 -7.36 15.35
CA TYR A 119 -2.99 -8.44 15.84
C TYR A 119 -3.97 -8.90 14.76
N VAL A 120 -4.43 -8.01 13.88
CA VAL A 120 -5.29 -8.39 12.76
C VAL A 120 -4.47 -9.07 11.65
N GLU A 121 -3.23 -8.65 11.41
CA GLU A 121 -2.34 -9.28 10.43
C GLU A 121 -1.98 -10.71 10.84
N TYR A 122 -1.45 -10.91 12.04
CA TYR A 122 -0.84 -12.18 12.47
C TYR A 122 -1.71 -13.00 13.43
N GLY A 123 -2.75 -12.40 13.99
CA GLY A 123 -3.56 -13.01 15.05
C GLY A 123 -2.98 -12.76 16.44
N HIS A 124 -3.71 -13.21 17.46
CA HIS A 124 -3.32 -13.00 18.85
C HIS A 124 -3.92 -14.05 19.80
N ARG A 125 -3.26 -14.21 20.96
CA ARG A 125 -3.79 -15.01 22.07
C ARG A 125 -4.93 -14.27 22.75
N GLN A 126 -5.89 -15.06 23.21
CA GLN A 126 -6.99 -14.63 24.06
C GLN A 126 -7.06 -15.55 25.26
N THR A 127 -7.53 -15.03 26.40
CA THR A 127 -7.80 -15.82 27.59
C THR A 127 -9.26 -16.29 27.54
N PRO A 128 -9.53 -17.59 27.31
CA PRO A 128 -10.90 -18.10 27.34
C PRO A 128 -11.56 -17.83 28.69
N GLY A 129 -12.85 -17.51 28.69
CA GLY A 129 -13.61 -17.17 29.90
C GLY A 129 -13.55 -15.70 30.31
N ARG A 130 -12.57 -14.92 29.80
CA ARG A 130 -12.50 -13.46 30.02
C ARG A 130 -13.73 -12.79 29.41
N PHE A 131 -14.43 -12.00 30.22
CA PHE A 131 -15.49 -11.11 29.75
C PHE A 131 -14.89 -9.82 29.20
N VAL A 132 -15.34 -9.40 28.01
CA VAL A 132 -14.90 -8.15 27.38
C VAL A 132 -16.10 -7.20 27.31
N PRO A 133 -16.14 -6.16 28.17
CA PRO A 133 -17.26 -5.22 28.24
C PRO A 133 -17.56 -4.54 26.89
N ALA A 134 -16.52 -4.14 26.16
CA ALA A 134 -16.65 -3.43 24.87
C ALA A 134 -17.44 -4.20 23.79
N ILE A 135 -17.54 -5.53 23.90
CA ILE A 135 -18.31 -6.36 22.97
C ILE A 135 -19.43 -7.15 23.66
N GLY A 136 -19.64 -6.94 24.96
CA GLY A 136 -20.64 -7.65 25.78
C GLY A 136 -20.52 -9.17 25.77
N LYS A 137 -19.35 -9.73 25.43
CA LYS A 137 -19.16 -11.17 25.18
C LYS A 137 -18.02 -11.77 25.99
N ARG A 138 -18.16 -13.04 26.34
CA ARG A 138 -17.08 -13.87 26.89
C ARG A 138 -16.28 -14.52 25.77
N LEU A 139 -14.96 -14.46 25.88
CA LEU A 139 -14.06 -15.07 24.90
C LEU A 139 -14.11 -16.59 25.03
N LYS A 140 -14.27 -17.28 23.90
CA LYS A 140 -14.33 -18.76 23.84
C LYS A 140 -13.03 -19.38 23.30
N LYS A 141 -12.41 -18.73 22.32
CA LYS A 141 -11.19 -19.22 21.66
C LYS A 141 -9.95 -18.72 22.40
N SER A 142 -8.93 -19.56 22.49
CA SER A 142 -7.61 -19.18 23.05
C SER A 142 -6.71 -18.47 22.04
N TRP A 143 -7.02 -18.58 20.75
CA TRP A 143 -6.27 -17.95 19.67
C TRP A 143 -7.20 -17.41 18.58
N VAL A 144 -6.97 -16.18 18.15
CA VAL A 144 -7.63 -15.55 17.00
C VAL A 144 -6.68 -15.63 15.81
N ARG A 145 -7.16 -16.19 14.70
CA ARG A 145 -6.35 -16.32 13.48
C ARG A 145 -6.16 -14.96 12.80
N GLY A 146 -4.94 -14.68 12.39
CA GLY A 146 -4.60 -13.51 11.57
C GLY A 146 -5.19 -13.57 10.17
N GLN A 147 -5.38 -12.40 9.57
CA GLN A 147 -5.92 -12.24 8.22
C GLN A 147 -4.82 -12.27 7.15
N PHE A 148 -3.57 -11.97 7.53
CA PHE A 148 -2.40 -11.94 6.65
C PHE A 148 -2.58 -11.02 5.43
N MET A 149 -3.17 -9.85 5.65
CA MET A 149 -3.56 -8.87 4.63
C MET A 149 -2.33 -8.35 3.90
N MET A 150 -1.29 -7.93 4.65
CA MET A 150 -0.02 -7.47 4.10
C MET A 150 0.72 -8.61 3.43
N THR A 151 0.85 -9.74 4.13
CA THR A 151 1.62 -10.90 3.68
C THR A 151 1.11 -11.42 2.34
N LYS A 152 -0.21 -11.59 2.20
CA LYS A 152 -0.84 -12.02 0.94
C LYS A 152 -0.69 -10.98 -0.16
N SER A 153 -0.81 -9.69 0.16
CA SER A 153 -0.69 -8.59 -0.80
C SER A 153 0.74 -8.44 -1.32
N ALA A 154 1.74 -8.58 -0.44
CA ALA A 154 3.16 -8.58 -0.81
C ALA A 154 3.49 -9.76 -1.73
N LYS A 155 3.05 -10.97 -1.37
CA LYS A 155 3.28 -12.18 -2.18
C LYS A 155 2.68 -12.05 -3.58
N GLU A 156 1.47 -11.50 -3.69
CA GLU A 156 0.82 -11.26 -4.97
C GLU A 156 1.53 -10.17 -5.78
N LEU A 157 1.86 -9.04 -5.16
CA LEU A 157 2.60 -7.96 -5.83
C LEU A 157 3.96 -8.43 -6.34
N ASN A 158 4.71 -9.20 -5.55
CA ASN A 158 6.02 -9.72 -5.94
C ASN A 158 5.93 -10.60 -7.20
N LYS A 159 4.84 -11.35 -7.38
CA LYS A 159 4.60 -12.14 -8.60
C LYS A 159 4.28 -11.26 -9.80
N GLU A 160 3.55 -10.16 -9.60
CA GLU A 160 3.13 -9.24 -10.66
C GLU A 160 4.20 -8.21 -11.03
N ALA A 161 5.07 -7.84 -10.09
CA ALA A 161 6.00 -6.71 -10.20
C ALA A 161 6.91 -6.80 -11.43
N PRO A 162 7.55 -7.95 -11.75
CA PRO A 162 8.40 -8.03 -12.94
C PRO A 162 7.64 -7.67 -14.23
N LYS A 163 6.40 -8.15 -14.38
CA LYS A 163 5.57 -7.87 -15.55
C LYS A 163 5.15 -6.41 -15.63
N VAL A 164 4.86 -5.78 -14.49
CA VAL A 164 4.52 -4.35 -14.43
C VAL A 164 5.71 -3.49 -14.80
N ILE A 165 6.89 -3.78 -14.22
CA ILE A 165 8.13 -3.05 -14.50
C ILE A 165 8.52 -3.22 -15.97
N GLN A 166 8.49 -4.45 -16.50
CA GLN A 166 8.83 -4.73 -17.90
C GLN A 166 7.99 -3.87 -18.85
N ARG A 167 6.67 -3.86 -18.68
CA ARG A 167 5.77 -3.04 -19.53
C ARG A 167 6.10 -1.55 -19.48
N ARG A 168 6.46 -1.03 -18.31
CA ARG A 168 6.83 0.38 -18.12
C ARG A 168 8.22 0.68 -18.70
N LEU A 169 9.15 -0.27 -18.58
CA LEU A 169 10.48 -0.18 -19.17
C LEU A 169 10.40 -0.20 -20.70
N ASP A 170 9.60 -1.09 -21.29
CA ASP A 170 9.41 -1.15 -22.74
C ASP A 170 8.82 0.16 -23.28
N ALA A 171 7.85 0.75 -22.56
CA ALA A 171 7.29 2.06 -22.92
C ALA A 171 8.35 3.16 -22.82
N TYR A 172 9.12 3.19 -21.73
CA TYR A 172 10.21 4.15 -21.53
C TYR A 172 11.27 4.05 -22.63
N LEU A 173 11.72 2.85 -22.97
CA LEU A 173 12.71 2.63 -24.03
C LEU A 173 12.16 3.05 -25.41
N ARG A 174 10.88 2.76 -25.70
CA ARG A 174 10.25 3.20 -26.96
C ARG A 174 10.21 4.73 -27.08
N GLU A 175 9.90 5.44 -25.99
CA GLU A 175 9.92 6.91 -25.99
C GLU A 175 11.33 7.44 -26.25
N VAL A 176 12.32 6.89 -25.55
CA VAL A 176 13.73 7.29 -25.71
C VAL A 176 14.24 7.05 -27.13
N LEU A 177 13.89 5.92 -27.74
CA LEU A 177 14.35 5.57 -29.09
C LEU A 177 13.61 6.32 -30.20
N ASN A 178 12.37 6.72 -29.96
CA ASN A 178 11.56 7.44 -30.95
C ASN A 178 11.69 8.97 -30.84
N GLY A 179 12.52 9.49 -29.92
CA GLY A 179 12.80 10.92 -29.80
C GLY A 179 11.58 11.78 -29.41
N LYS A 180 10.60 11.21 -28.70
CA LYS A 180 9.45 11.93 -28.12
C LYS A 180 9.55 12.02 -26.61
#